data_AF-A0A0L9V9U4-F1
#
_entry.id   AF-A0A0L9V9U4-F1
#
_cell.length_a   1.000
_cell.length_b   1.000
_cell.length_c   1.000
_cell.angle_alpha   90.00
_cell.angle_beta   90.00
_cell.angle_gamma   90.00
#
_symmetry.space_group_name_H-M   'P 1'
#
loop_
_entity.id
_entity.type
_entity.pdbx_description
1 polymer ?
#
loop_
_entity_poly.entity_id
_entity_poly.type
_entity_poly.pdbx_seq_one_letter_code
_entity_poly.pdbx_strand_id
1 'polypeptide(L)'
;MADTNMEFACRTTMATWRLVYASNRGIIRTELQKVQTQLKEVVAAHSQCEQRQKQSEELLTEARVLMGNMQRTNAELKKERDQFAAELEMLMKEAFDQKIVITSLREERDALLLTTARDKEIMEEMGKAIVLEHTRGFKKALRQASHFLNISTEGVDFDPRKDVYQGHLVSLSEIPQGALLESEPTETEENVAAGTPITREIREEDRVVPSTNVVDVVHVE
;
A
#
# COMPACT_ATOMS: atom_id res chain seq x y z
N MET A 1 26.82 127.73 23.53
CA MET A 1 25.92 126.77 24.21
C MET A 1 25.09 125.93 23.23
N ALA A 2 24.55 126.49 22.13
CA ALA A 2 23.82 125.68 21.14
C ALA A 2 24.70 124.62 20.45
N ASP A 3 25.87 125.01 19.92
CA ASP A 3 26.74 124.10 19.14
C ASP A 3 27.26 122.90 19.95
N THR A 4 27.66 123.15 21.20
CA THR A 4 28.09 122.09 22.14
C THR A 4 26.99 121.08 22.43
N ASN A 5 25.73 121.53 22.47
CA ASN A 5 24.58 120.64 22.68
C ASN A 5 24.26 119.83 21.41
N MET A 6 24.43 120.42 20.23
CA MET A 6 24.29 119.71 18.95
C MET A 6 25.37 118.64 18.77
N GLU A 7 26.63 118.95 19.09
CA GLU A 7 27.72 117.96 19.04
C GLU A 7 27.47 116.79 20.01
N PHE A 8 27.04 117.07 21.24
CA PHE A 8 26.69 116.03 22.21
C PHE A 8 25.52 115.16 21.74
N ALA A 9 24.50 115.76 21.12
CA ALA A 9 23.38 115.02 20.53
C ALA A 9 23.84 114.11 19.39
N CYS A 10 24.68 114.58 18.47
CA CYS A 10 25.24 113.77 17.37
C CYS A 10 26.13 112.62 17.87
N ARG A 11 26.95 112.85 18.91
CA ARG A 11 27.74 111.80 19.56
C ARG A 11 26.85 110.76 20.24
N THR A 12 25.77 111.20 20.89
CA THR A 12 24.79 110.32 21.56
C THR A 12 24.03 109.46 20.56
N THR A 13 23.51 110.03 19.46
CA THR A 13 22.79 109.25 18.43
C THR A 13 23.71 108.25 17.72
N MET A 14 24.97 108.63 17.44
CA MET A 14 25.99 107.72 16.91
C MET A 14 26.29 106.56 17.88
N ALA A 15 26.39 106.83 19.18
CA ALA A 15 26.59 105.78 20.20
C ALA A 15 25.39 104.83 20.28
N THR A 16 24.16 105.36 20.33
CA THR A 16 22.92 104.56 20.31
C THR A 16 22.85 103.67 19.07
N TRP A 17 23.15 104.21 17.87
CA TRP A 17 23.21 103.43 16.63
C TRP A 17 24.20 102.27 16.71
N ARG A 18 25.40 102.50 17.25
CA ARG A 18 26.43 101.46 17.42
C ARG A 18 26.00 100.37 18.40
N LEU A 19 25.34 100.73 19.50
CA LEU A 19 24.83 99.77 20.49
C LEU A 19 23.69 98.92 19.92
N VAL A 20 22.71 99.54 19.25
CA VAL A 20 21.60 98.84 18.59
C VAL A 20 22.13 97.91 17.49
N TYR A 21 23.06 98.39 16.65
CA TYR A 21 23.70 97.56 15.62
C TYR A 21 24.48 96.38 16.21
N ALA A 22 25.26 96.59 17.28
CA ALA A 22 26.01 95.53 17.94
C ALA A 22 25.08 94.47 18.58
N SER A 23 24.00 94.90 19.23
CA SER A 23 22.96 94.03 19.80
C SER A 23 22.28 93.19 18.71
N ASN A 24 21.77 93.84 17.66
CA ASN A 24 21.12 93.16 16.53
C ASN A 24 22.07 92.17 15.85
N ARG A 25 23.35 92.52 15.68
CA ARG A 25 24.37 91.60 15.12
C ARG A 25 24.66 90.41 16.05
N GLY A 26 24.53 90.58 17.36
CA GLY A 26 24.57 89.49 18.34
C GLY A 26 23.39 88.53 18.18
N ILE A 27 22.17 89.08 18.17
CA ILE A 27 20.91 88.32 18.03
C ILE A 27 20.89 87.52 16.71
N ILE A 28 21.28 88.15 15.59
CA ILE A 28 21.34 87.47 14.29
C ILE A 28 22.32 86.28 14.31
N ARG A 29 23.43 86.37 15.04
CA ARG A 29 24.39 85.25 15.18
C ARG A 29 23.83 84.10 16.01
N THR A 30 23.15 84.39 17.12
CA THR A 30 22.56 83.35 17.97
C THR A 30 21.41 82.63 17.26
N GLU A 31 20.55 83.36 16.54
CA GLU A 31 19.50 82.74 15.73
C GLU A 31 20.07 81.97 14.53
N LEU A 32 21.12 82.48 13.85
CA LEU A 32 21.80 81.73 12.81
C LEU A 32 22.40 80.41 13.33
N GLN A 33 23.05 80.44 14.50
CA GLN A 33 23.62 79.24 15.13
C GLN A 33 22.52 78.24 15.51
N LYS A 34 21.40 78.71 16.05
CA LYS A 34 20.23 77.88 16.39
C LYS A 34 19.56 77.25 15.17
N VAL A 35 19.41 78.00 14.07
CA VAL A 35 18.92 77.45 12.78
C VAL A 35 19.92 76.43 12.23
N GLN A 36 21.23 76.66 12.36
CA GLN A 36 22.25 75.69 11.95
C GLN A 36 22.26 74.40 12.78
N THR A 37 21.99 74.45 14.09
CA THR A 37 21.85 73.22 14.90
C THR A 37 20.57 72.47 14.56
N GLN A 38 19.44 73.19 14.45
CA GLN A 38 18.16 72.60 14.05
C GLN A 38 18.23 71.95 12.65
N LEU A 39 18.91 72.58 11.68
CA LEU A 39 19.11 72.00 10.36
C LEU A 39 19.92 70.69 10.41
N LYS A 40 20.97 70.63 11.24
CA LYS A 40 21.76 69.39 11.43
C LYS A 40 20.93 68.27 12.05
N GLU A 41 20.13 68.59 13.06
CA GLU A 41 19.21 67.63 13.71
C GLU A 41 18.17 67.09 12.73
N VAL A 42 17.55 67.96 11.93
CA VAL A 42 16.56 67.57 10.91
C VAL A 42 17.20 66.72 9.81
N VAL A 43 18.41 67.06 9.33
CA VAL A 43 19.13 66.25 8.33
C VAL A 43 19.48 64.86 8.89
N ALA A 44 19.95 64.78 10.14
CA ALA A 44 20.22 63.50 10.80
C ALA A 44 18.95 62.65 10.94
N ALA A 45 17.85 63.24 11.45
CA ALA A 45 16.56 62.57 11.58
C ALA A 45 16.00 62.10 10.23
N HIS A 46 16.15 62.91 9.17
CA HIS A 46 15.73 62.55 7.82
C HIS A 46 16.52 61.34 7.30
N SER A 47 17.85 61.34 7.45
CA SER A 47 18.68 60.20 7.02
C SER A 47 18.35 58.89 7.75
N GLN A 48 18.02 58.97 9.05
CA GLN A 48 17.57 57.81 9.83
C GLN A 48 16.14 57.37 9.45
N CYS A 49 15.31 58.29 8.99
CA CYS A 49 13.98 57.97 8.46
C CYS A 49 14.10 57.23 7.12
N GLU A 50 14.91 57.75 6.20
CA GLU A 50 15.17 57.14 4.88
C GLU A 50 15.79 55.73 5.02
N GLN A 51 16.73 55.53 5.94
CA GLN A 51 17.30 54.21 6.22
C GLN A 51 16.24 53.22 6.73
N ARG A 52 15.38 53.63 7.68
CA ARG A 52 14.29 52.78 8.19
C ARG A 52 13.22 52.50 7.14
N GLN A 53 12.96 53.45 6.24
CA GLN A 53 12.06 53.24 5.11
C GLN A 53 12.61 52.14 4.18
N LYS A 54 13.89 52.20 3.80
CA LYS A 54 14.52 51.17 2.94
C LYS A 54 14.45 49.77 3.58
N GLN A 55 14.79 49.65 4.86
CA GLN A 55 14.67 48.39 5.61
C GLN A 55 13.22 47.88 5.68
N SER A 56 12.24 48.78 5.83
CA SER A 56 10.81 48.42 5.79
C SER A 56 10.37 47.96 4.40
N GLU A 57 10.86 48.59 3.33
CA GLU A 57 10.57 48.20 1.94
C GLU A 57 11.18 46.83 1.61
N GLU A 58 12.42 46.57 2.02
CA GLU A 58 13.10 45.27 1.92
C GLU A 58 12.27 44.16 2.58
N LEU A 59 11.92 44.32 3.87
CA LEU A 59 11.08 43.36 4.61
C LEU A 59 9.70 43.12 3.97
N LEU A 60 9.08 44.16 3.38
CA LEU A 60 7.82 44.01 2.65
C LEU A 60 7.99 43.22 1.34
N THR A 61 9.14 43.30 0.66
CA THR A 61 9.43 42.46 -0.50
C THR A 61 9.66 41.00 -0.10
N GLU A 62 10.42 40.75 0.98
CA GLU A 62 10.62 39.41 1.52
C GLU A 62 9.30 38.75 1.95
N ALA A 63 8.47 39.48 2.70
CA ALA A 63 7.14 39.01 3.11
C ALA A 63 6.25 38.66 1.91
N ARG A 64 6.31 39.46 0.82
CA ARG A 64 5.57 39.19 -0.41
C ARG A 64 6.05 37.92 -1.11
N VAL A 65 7.36 37.69 -1.18
CA VAL A 65 7.94 36.44 -1.72
C VAL A 65 7.54 35.24 -0.86
N LEU A 66 7.63 35.35 0.47
CA LEU A 66 7.25 34.27 1.39
C LEU A 66 5.77 33.90 1.26
N MET A 67 4.86 34.88 1.19
CA MET A 67 3.44 34.62 0.93
C MET A 67 3.21 33.94 -0.42
N GLY A 68 3.91 34.38 -1.49
CA GLY A 68 3.83 33.75 -2.80
C GLY A 68 4.36 32.31 -2.84
N ASN A 69 5.37 32.00 -2.01
CA ASN A 69 5.87 30.64 -1.83
C ASN A 69 4.84 29.77 -1.09
N MET A 70 4.33 30.26 0.05
CA MET A 70 3.32 29.59 0.87
C MET A 70 2.02 29.30 0.10
N GLN A 71 1.58 30.22 -0.77
CA GLN A 71 0.41 30.02 -1.62
C GLN A 71 0.63 28.91 -2.65
N ARG A 72 1.84 28.82 -3.24
CA ARG A 72 2.19 27.75 -4.20
C ARG A 72 2.25 26.38 -3.52
N THR A 73 2.96 26.26 -2.40
CA THR A 73 3.05 24.99 -1.66
C THR A 73 1.68 24.53 -1.13
N ASN A 74 0.80 25.46 -0.72
CA ASN A 74 -0.56 25.13 -0.32
C ASN A 74 -1.43 24.65 -1.52
N ALA A 75 -1.26 25.24 -2.70
CA ALA A 75 -1.93 24.77 -3.92
C ALA A 75 -1.44 23.38 -4.36
N GLU A 76 -0.13 23.11 -4.23
CA GLU A 76 0.49 21.81 -4.50
C GLU A 76 -0.02 20.74 -3.52
N LEU A 77 0.04 20.98 -2.21
CA LEU A 77 -0.48 20.07 -1.18
C LEU A 77 -1.98 19.80 -1.34
N LYS A 78 -2.76 20.82 -1.72
CA LYS A 78 -4.20 20.64 -2.00
C LYS A 78 -4.42 19.72 -3.21
N LYS A 79 -3.62 19.88 -4.26
CA LYS A 79 -3.68 19.00 -5.45
C LYS A 79 -3.31 17.56 -5.08
N GLU A 80 -2.23 17.34 -4.34
CA GLU A 80 -1.82 16.01 -3.87
C GLU A 80 -2.90 15.35 -3.01
N ARG A 81 -3.48 16.09 -2.07
CA ARG A 81 -4.63 15.63 -1.26
C ARG A 81 -5.80 15.19 -2.15
N ASP A 82 -6.15 15.99 -3.16
CA ASP A 82 -7.27 15.70 -4.05
C ASP A 82 -6.98 14.49 -4.97
N GLN A 83 -5.72 14.28 -5.34
CA GLN A 83 -5.26 13.08 -6.06
C GLN A 83 -5.35 11.83 -5.17
N PHE A 84 -4.81 11.86 -3.94
CA PHE A 84 -4.90 10.73 -3.01
C PHE A 84 -6.35 10.39 -2.63
N ALA A 85 -7.23 11.39 -2.52
CA ALA A 85 -8.65 11.14 -2.29
C ALA A 85 -9.31 10.37 -3.45
N ALA A 86 -8.98 10.72 -4.70
CA ALA A 86 -9.48 10.03 -5.88
C ALA A 86 -8.90 8.61 -6.02
N GLU A 87 -7.60 8.43 -5.77
CA GLU A 87 -6.95 7.11 -5.76
C GLU A 87 -7.55 6.18 -4.70
N LEU A 88 -7.79 6.69 -3.49
CA LEU A 88 -8.45 5.95 -2.42
C LEU A 88 -9.88 5.53 -2.81
N GLU A 89 -10.65 6.42 -3.46
CA GLU A 89 -11.99 6.07 -3.95
C GLU A 89 -11.96 4.99 -5.03
N MET A 90 -10.97 5.00 -5.94
CA MET A 90 -10.80 3.94 -6.95
C MET A 90 -10.42 2.60 -6.29
N LEU A 91 -9.43 2.59 -5.41
CA LEU A 91 -9.00 1.38 -4.69
C LEU A 91 -10.12 0.78 -3.83
N MET A 92 -10.98 1.60 -3.24
CA MET A 92 -12.17 1.12 -2.52
C MET A 92 -13.18 0.41 -3.44
N LYS A 93 -13.36 0.89 -4.67
CA LYS A 93 -14.23 0.24 -5.67
C LYS A 93 -13.62 -1.07 -6.15
N GLU A 94 -12.33 -1.07 -6.52
CA GLU A 94 -11.61 -2.28 -6.94
C GLU A 94 -11.62 -3.35 -5.83
N ALA A 95 -11.40 -2.98 -4.57
CA ALA A 95 -11.48 -3.91 -3.44
C ALA A 95 -12.90 -4.46 -3.21
N PHE A 96 -13.94 -3.69 -3.50
CA PHE A 96 -15.33 -4.14 -3.44
C PHE A 96 -15.66 -5.13 -4.57
N ASP A 97 -15.24 -4.83 -5.79
CA ASP A 97 -15.44 -5.69 -6.97
C ASP A 97 -14.66 -7.01 -6.83
N GLN A 98 -13.39 -6.94 -6.40
CA GLN A 98 -12.58 -8.12 -6.07
C GLN A 98 -13.23 -8.97 -4.98
N LYS A 99 -13.82 -8.36 -3.95
CA LYS A 99 -14.52 -9.09 -2.89
C LYS A 99 -15.73 -9.86 -3.45
N ILE A 100 -16.50 -9.28 -4.37
CA ILE A 100 -17.62 -9.96 -5.04
C ILE A 100 -17.12 -11.19 -5.83
N VAL A 101 -16.07 -11.02 -6.64
CA VAL A 101 -15.47 -12.11 -7.43
C VAL A 101 -14.92 -13.22 -6.53
N ILE A 102 -14.27 -12.87 -5.41
CA ILE A 102 -13.78 -13.85 -4.43
C ILE A 102 -14.93 -14.62 -3.77
N THR A 103 -16.08 -13.97 -3.51
CA THR A 103 -17.26 -14.68 -2.98
C THR A 103 -17.86 -15.64 -3.99
N SER A 104 -18.04 -15.25 -5.26
CA SER A 104 -18.61 -16.16 -6.27
C SER A 104 -17.68 -17.34 -6.59
N LEU A 105 -16.38 -17.11 -6.75
CA LEU A 105 -15.39 -18.19 -6.97
C LEU A 105 -15.32 -19.16 -5.77
N ARG A 106 -15.59 -18.69 -4.55
CA ARG A 106 -15.69 -19.55 -3.38
C ARG A 106 -16.92 -20.45 -3.42
N GLU A 107 -18.08 -19.90 -3.79
CA GLU A 107 -19.32 -20.66 -3.96
C GLU A 107 -19.19 -21.71 -5.07
N GLU A 108 -18.60 -21.36 -6.22
CA GLU A 108 -18.30 -22.29 -7.31
C GLU A 108 -17.34 -23.41 -6.87
N ARG A 109 -16.26 -23.08 -6.15
CA ARG A 109 -15.32 -24.07 -5.63
C ARG A 109 -15.97 -25.01 -4.61
N ASP A 110 -16.81 -24.48 -3.72
CA ASP A 110 -17.51 -25.30 -2.73
C ASP A 110 -18.57 -26.21 -3.38
N ALA A 111 -19.22 -25.75 -4.47
CA ALA A 111 -20.09 -26.58 -5.30
C ALA A 111 -19.33 -27.69 -6.04
N LEU A 112 -18.17 -27.39 -6.63
CA LEU A 112 -17.32 -28.38 -7.31
C LEU A 112 -16.77 -29.45 -6.36
N LEU A 113 -16.35 -29.08 -5.15
CA LEU A 113 -15.95 -30.05 -4.13
C LEU A 113 -17.11 -30.99 -3.75
N LEU A 114 -18.34 -30.45 -3.71
CA LEU A 114 -19.55 -31.23 -3.41
C LEU A 114 -19.93 -32.19 -4.54
N THR A 115 -19.71 -31.84 -5.81
CA THR A 115 -19.91 -32.79 -6.93
C THR A 115 -18.83 -33.86 -6.94
N THR A 116 -17.55 -33.47 -6.87
CA THR A 116 -16.42 -34.42 -6.83
C THR A 116 -16.53 -35.44 -5.69
N ALA A 117 -17.04 -35.03 -4.52
CA ALA A 117 -17.29 -35.94 -3.41
C ALA A 117 -18.36 -37.00 -3.73
N ARG A 118 -19.48 -36.60 -4.37
CA ARG A 118 -20.54 -37.53 -4.81
C ARG A 118 -20.07 -38.44 -5.94
N ASP A 119 -19.37 -37.90 -6.92
CA ASP A 119 -18.88 -38.68 -8.05
C ASP A 119 -17.91 -39.77 -7.56
N LYS A 120 -17.08 -39.45 -6.55
CA LYS A 120 -16.22 -40.43 -5.87
C LYS A 120 -17.00 -41.51 -5.13
N GLU A 121 -18.06 -41.15 -4.41
CA GLU A 121 -18.96 -42.11 -3.74
C GLU A 121 -19.63 -43.05 -4.75
N ILE A 122 -20.20 -42.49 -5.82
CA ILE A 122 -20.82 -43.25 -6.92
C ILE A 122 -19.82 -44.20 -7.59
N MET A 123 -18.59 -43.74 -7.87
CA MET A 123 -17.53 -44.60 -8.42
C MET A 123 -17.15 -45.75 -7.47
N GLU A 124 -17.11 -45.50 -6.16
CA GLU A 124 -16.81 -46.53 -5.17
C GLU A 124 -17.94 -47.56 -5.04
N GLU A 125 -19.20 -47.12 -5.03
CA GLU A 125 -20.37 -48.01 -5.04
C GLU A 125 -20.45 -48.83 -6.33
N MET A 126 -20.26 -48.20 -7.49
CA MET A 126 -20.25 -48.86 -8.80
C MET A 126 -19.12 -49.88 -8.89
N GLY A 127 -17.91 -49.53 -8.44
CA GLY A 127 -16.77 -50.46 -8.39
C GLY A 127 -17.06 -51.69 -7.51
N LYS A 128 -17.67 -51.50 -6.33
CA LYS A 128 -18.11 -52.60 -5.46
C LYS A 128 -19.16 -53.47 -6.15
N ALA A 129 -20.15 -52.88 -6.82
CA ALA A 129 -21.20 -53.61 -7.53
C ALA A 129 -20.62 -54.47 -8.66
N ILE A 130 -19.76 -53.89 -9.51
CA ILE A 130 -19.05 -54.58 -10.60
C ILE A 130 -18.27 -55.78 -10.05
N VAL A 131 -17.41 -55.58 -9.04
CA VAL A 131 -16.61 -56.67 -8.44
C VAL A 131 -17.50 -57.78 -7.86
N LEU A 132 -18.61 -57.43 -7.21
CA LEU A 132 -19.57 -58.42 -6.69
C LEU A 132 -20.27 -59.21 -7.80
N GLU A 133 -20.71 -58.57 -8.88
CA GLU A 133 -21.36 -59.25 -10.01
C GLU A 133 -20.38 -60.17 -10.75
N HIS A 134 -19.18 -59.68 -11.09
CA HIS A 134 -18.15 -60.51 -11.72
C HIS A 134 -17.76 -61.68 -10.83
N THR A 135 -17.59 -61.49 -9.52
CA THR A 135 -17.30 -62.58 -8.57
C THR A 135 -18.42 -63.62 -8.54
N ARG A 136 -19.69 -63.20 -8.58
CA ARG A 136 -20.86 -64.10 -8.62
C ARG A 136 -20.95 -64.85 -9.96
N GLY A 137 -20.72 -64.16 -11.08
CA GLY A 137 -20.69 -64.73 -12.43
C GLY A 137 -19.58 -65.77 -12.57
N PHE A 138 -18.37 -65.44 -12.14
CA PHE A 138 -17.22 -66.35 -12.12
C PHE A 138 -17.47 -67.60 -11.27
N LYS A 139 -17.95 -67.43 -10.03
CA LYS A 139 -18.32 -68.58 -9.16
C LYS A 139 -19.44 -69.43 -9.76
N LYS A 140 -20.36 -68.85 -10.54
CA LYS A 140 -21.40 -69.58 -11.29
C LYS A 140 -20.78 -70.39 -12.44
N ALA A 141 -19.88 -69.79 -13.21
CA ALA A 141 -19.16 -70.46 -14.29
C ALA A 141 -18.32 -71.65 -13.79
N LEU A 142 -17.59 -71.49 -12.68
CA LEU A 142 -16.84 -72.60 -12.05
C LEU A 142 -17.74 -73.79 -11.67
N ARG A 143 -18.91 -73.54 -11.07
CA ARG A 143 -19.88 -74.62 -10.76
C ARG A 143 -20.39 -75.32 -12.01
N GLN A 144 -20.61 -74.58 -13.10
CA GLN A 144 -21.03 -75.14 -14.38
C GLN A 144 -19.91 -75.97 -15.02
N ALA A 145 -18.68 -75.47 -15.04
CA ALA A 145 -17.50 -76.18 -15.57
C ALA A 145 -17.22 -77.48 -14.79
N SER A 146 -17.26 -77.42 -13.46
CA SER A 146 -17.13 -78.59 -12.59
C SER A 146 -18.16 -79.68 -12.93
N HIS A 147 -19.43 -79.29 -13.12
CA HIS A 147 -20.50 -80.22 -13.47
C HIS A 147 -20.35 -80.83 -14.87
N PHE A 148 -20.05 -80.04 -15.90
CA PHE A 148 -19.95 -80.53 -17.27
C PHE A 148 -18.69 -81.34 -17.56
N LEU A 149 -17.56 -81.01 -16.90
CA LEU A 149 -16.26 -81.66 -17.13
C LEU A 149 -15.91 -82.69 -16.05
N ASN A 150 -16.73 -82.83 -15.01
CA ASN A 150 -16.53 -83.70 -13.86
C ASN A 150 -15.17 -83.48 -13.15
N ILE A 151 -14.72 -82.22 -13.11
CA ILE A 151 -13.49 -81.78 -12.47
C ILE A 151 -13.78 -81.17 -11.09
N SER A 152 -12.93 -81.43 -10.10
CA SER A 152 -12.99 -80.70 -8.83
C SER A 152 -12.49 -79.27 -9.03
N THR A 153 -13.27 -78.30 -8.56
CA THR A 153 -12.88 -76.88 -8.49
C THR A 153 -12.58 -76.44 -7.06
N GLU A 154 -12.54 -77.37 -6.10
CA GLU A 154 -12.29 -77.10 -4.69
C GLU A 154 -10.80 -77.01 -4.41
N GLY A 155 -10.33 -75.88 -3.86
CA GLY A 155 -8.91 -75.60 -3.63
C GLY A 155 -8.13 -75.04 -4.82
N VAL A 156 -8.80 -74.64 -5.92
CA VAL A 156 -8.14 -73.97 -7.06
C VAL A 156 -8.08 -72.46 -6.81
N ASP A 157 -6.93 -71.97 -6.36
CA ASP A 157 -6.65 -70.54 -6.24
C ASP A 157 -6.44 -69.92 -7.62
N PHE A 158 -7.45 -69.21 -8.11
CA PHE A 158 -7.38 -68.49 -9.39
C PHE A 158 -6.69 -67.14 -9.18
N ASP A 159 -5.54 -66.94 -9.81
CA ASP A 159 -4.80 -65.67 -9.80
C ASP A 159 -5.22 -64.81 -11.01
N PRO A 160 -5.95 -63.70 -10.84
CA PRO A 160 -6.37 -62.85 -11.95
C PRO A 160 -5.21 -62.17 -12.70
N ARG A 161 -3.98 -62.24 -12.18
CA ARG A 161 -2.78 -61.73 -12.84
C ARG A 161 -2.10 -62.77 -13.73
N LYS A 162 -2.72 -63.94 -13.93
CA LYS A 162 -2.23 -65.03 -14.77
C LYS A 162 -3.30 -65.50 -15.74
N ASP A 163 -2.87 -65.94 -16.91
CA ASP A 163 -3.74 -66.55 -17.92
C ASP A 163 -3.04 -67.76 -18.58
N VAL A 164 -3.80 -68.55 -19.32
CA VAL A 164 -3.34 -69.79 -19.96
C VAL A 164 -2.75 -69.49 -21.33
N TYR A 165 -1.42 -69.38 -21.40
CA TYR A 165 -0.68 -69.24 -22.66
C TYR A 165 0.09 -70.53 -22.97
N GLN A 166 -0.04 -71.02 -24.22
CA GLN A 166 0.54 -72.29 -24.69
C GLN A 166 0.23 -73.51 -23.78
N GLY A 167 -0.90 -73.48 -23.07
CA GLY A 167 -1.32 -74.57 -22.15
C GLY A 167 -0.72 -74.50 -20.75
N HIS A 168 0.03 -73.44 -20.42
CA HIS A 168 0.58 -73.18 -19.09
C HIS A 168 0.00 -71.90 -18.48
N LEU A 169 -0.16 -71.86 -17.16
CA LEU A 169 -0.61 -70.68 -16.43
C LEU A 169 0.58 -69.76 -16.16
N VAL A 170 0.66 -68.64 -16.87
CA VAL A 170 1.76 -67.66 -16.81
C VAL A 170 1.24 -66.26 -16.50
N SER A 171 2.11 -65.39 -15.98
CA SER A 171 1.73 -64.02 -15.62
C SER A 171 1.40 -63.19 -16.86
N LEU A 172 0.40 -62.31 -16.78
CA LEU A 172 -0.04 -61.47 -17.91
C LEU A 172 1.11 -60.65 -18.52
N SER A 173 2.08 -60.22 -17.71
CA SER A 173 3.28 -59.50 -18.14
C SER A 173 4.28 -60.32 -18.98
N GLU A 174 4.13 -61.64 -19.02
CA GLU A 174 4.99 -62.58 -19.77
C GLU A 174 4.35 -63.02 -21.09
N ILE A 175 3.08 -62.67 -21.32
CA ILE A 175 2.34 -63.02 -22.53
C ILE A 175 2.56 -61.92 -23.59
N PRO A 176 2.97 -62.25 -24.84
CA PRO A 176 3.19 -61.25 -25.88
C PRO A 176 1.92 -60.46 -26.21
N GLN A 177 2.04 -59.14 -26.38
CA GLN A 177 0.93 -58.29 -26.83
C GLN A 177 0.38 -58.76 -28.18
N GLY A 178 -0.95 -58.92 -28.25
CA GLY A 178 -1.66 -59.52 -29.39
C GLY A 178 -1.83 -61.06 -29.33
N ALA A 179 -1.34 -61.74 -28.29
CA ALA A 179 -1.58 -63.17 -28.09
C ALA A 179 -2.81 -63.50 -27.21
N LEU A 180 -3.34 -62.51 -26.49
CA LEU A 180 -4.63 -62.58 -25.81
C LEU A 180 -5.75 -62.28 -26.81
N LEU A 181 -6.89 -62.98 -26.70
CA LEU A 181 -8.04 -62.72 -27.58
C LEU A 181 -8.59 -61.31 -27.33
N GLU A 182 -8.88 -60.58 -28.42
CA GLU A 182 -9.32 -59.19 -28.37
C GLU A 182 -10.62 -59.00 -27.57
N SER A 183 -10.48 -58.58 -26.32
CA SER A 183 -11.56 -57.94 -25.56
C SER A 183 -11.06 -56.90 -24.55
N GLU A 184 -9.88 -56.31 -24.79
CA GLU A 184 -9.57 -55.01 -24.19
C GLU A 184 -10.29 -53.93 -25.01
N PRO A 185 -11.28 -53.21 -24.44
CA PRO A 185 -11.67 -51.95 -25.03
C PRO A 185 -10.46 -51.03 -24.92
N THR A 186 -9.93 -50.60 -26.06
CA THR A 186 -8.75 -49.74 -26.15
C THR A 186 -8.83 -48.61 -25.12
N GLU A 187 -7.86 -48.57 -24.21
CA GLU A 187 -7.64 -47.41 -23.35
C GLU A 187 -7.38 -46.21 -24.24
N THR A 188 -8.40 -45.36 -24.43
CA THR A 188 -8.20 -44.06 -25.05
C THR A 188 -7.42 -43.19 -24.07
N GLU A 189 -6.11 -43.12 -24.28
CA GLU A 189 -5.19 -42.21 -23.61
C GLU A 189 -5.71 -40.76 -23.71
N GLU A 190 -6.39 -40.27 -22.67
CA GLU A 190 -6.60 -38.83 -22.53
C GLU A 190 -5.33 -38.21 -21.93
N ASN A 191 -4.49 -37.70 -22.84
CA ASN A 191 -3.18 -37.10 -22.63
C ASN A 191 -2.99 -36.37 -21.28
N VAL A 192 -2.27 -37.02 -20.34
CA VAL A 192 -1.60 -36.30 -19.26
C VAL A 192 -0.26 -35.77 -19.80
N ALA A 193 -0.31 -34.58 -20.39
CA ALA A 193 0.89 -33.87 -20.82
C ALA A 193 1.79 -33.54 -19.60
N ALA A 194 3.07 -33.87 -19.71
CA ALA A 194 4.02 -33.73 -18.61
C ALA A 194 4.32 -32.26 -18.25
N GLY A 195 4.37 -31.97 -16.95
CA GLY A 195 4.86 -30.72 -16.37
C GLY A 195 5.74 -31.00 -15.15
N THR A 196 7.04 -30.70 -15.26
CA THR A 196 8.12 -31.04 -14.32
C THR A 196 7.96 -30.52 -12.88
N PRO A 197 8.65 -31.12 -11.88
CA PRO A 197 8.33 -30.97 -10.45
C PRO A 197 8.97 -29.75 -9.79
N ILE A 198 8.39 -29.32 -8.66
CA ILE A 198 9.04 -28.43 -7.70
C ILE A 198 8.99 -29.06 -6.31
N THR A 199 10.14 -29.53 -5.85
CA THR A 199 10.38 -29.96 -4.47
C THR A 199 10.32 -28.75 -3.52
N ARG A 200 9.49 -28.79 -2.48
CA ARG A 200 9.69 -27.99 -1.27
C ARG A 200 9.34 -28.77 -0.02
N GLU A 201 10.31 -28.85 0.88
CA GLU A 201 10.14 -29.29 2.26
C GLU A 201 9.15 -28.36 2.97
N ILE A 202 8.34 -28.92 3.88
CA ILE A 202 7.65 -28.15 4.91
C ILE A 202 8.03 -28.78 6.25
N ARG A 203 8.67 -27.97 7.10
CA ARG A 203 8.98 -28.29 8.50
C ARG A 203 7.70 -28.47 9.30
N GLU A 204 7.77 -29.33 10.33
CA GLU A 204 6.84 -29.27 11.45
C GLU A 204 6.95 -27.90 12.16
N GLU A 205 5.80 -27.30 12.49
CA GLU A 205 5.69 -26.32 13.59
C GLU A 205 4.46 -26.63 14.45
N ASP A 206 4.52 -26.16 15.69
CA ASP A 206 3.95 -26.84 16.85
C ASP A 206 2.43 -26.77 17.06
N ARG A 207 1.95 -27.75 17.84
CA ARG A 207 0.59 -27.79 18.40
C ARG A 207 0.41 -26.72 19.48
N VAL A 208 -0.59 -25.86 19.34
CA VAL A 208 -1.09 -25.02 20.45
C VAL A 208 -2.21 -25.76 21.19
N VAL A 209 -2.02 -25.99 22.49
CA VAL A 209 -3.04 -26.55 23.40
C VAL A 209 -3.61 -25.42 24.26
N PRO A 210 -4.94 -25.32 24.44
CA PRO A 210 -5.54 -24.28 25.29
C PRO A 210 -5.39 -24.62 26.78
N SER A 211 -5.02 -23.63 27.59
CA SER A 211 -5.06 -23.74 29.06
C SER A 211 -5.74 -22.52 29.66
N THR A 212 -6.88 -22.76 30.30
CA THR A 212 -7.59 -21.80 31.15
C THR A 212 -6.86 -21.62 32.47
N ASN A 213 -6.76 -20.38 32.96
CA ASN A 213 -6.85 -20.07 34.39
C ASN A 213 -7.29 -18.62 34.60
N VAL A 214 -8.27 -18.43 35.50
CA VAL A 214 -8.78 -17.15 36.00
C VAL A 214 -8.54 -17.13 37.50
N VAL A 215 -7.80 -16.14 38.03
CA VAL A 215 -7.90 -15.67 39.43
C VAL A 215 -7.53 -14.17 39.48
N ASP A 216 -8.21 -13.45 40.36
CA ASP A 216 -8.12 -12.03 40.68
C ASP A 216 -6.73 -11.47 41.06
N VAL A 217 -6.57 -10.15 40.88
CA VAL A 217 -5.87 -9.29 41.85
C VAL A 217 -6.72 -8.06 42.13
N VAL A 218 -7.02 -7.83 43.42
CA VAL A 218 -7.81 -6.71 43.96
C VAL A 218 -6.90 -5.53 44.32
N HIS A 219 -7.46 -4.31 44.35
CA HIS A 219 -6.84 -3.08 44.84
C HIS A 219 -6.09 -3.24 46.18
N VAL A 220 -4.85 -2.74 46.24
CA VAL A 220 -4.27 -1.98 47.37
C VAL A 220 -3.35 -0.92 46.75
N GLU A 221 -3.31 0.34 47.19
CA GLU A 221 -4.13 1.03 48.20
C GLU A 221 -5.14 1.97 47.53
#